data_AF-A0A1D1XPS7-F1
#
_entry.id   AF-A0A1D1XPS7-F1
#
_cell.length_a   1.000
_cell.length_b   1.000
_cell.length_c   1.000
_cell.angle_alpha   90.00
_cell.angle_beta   90.00
_cell.angle_gamma   90.00
#
_symmetry.space_group_name_H-M   'P 1'
#
loop_
_entity.id
_entity.type
_entity.pdbx_description
1 polymer ?
#
loop_
_entity_poly.entity_id
_entity_poly.type
_entity_poly.pdbx_seq_one_letter_code
_entity_poly.pdbx_strand_id
1 'polypeptide(L)'
;GGGGGGGLPPGRLGLPLLGETLQLVSAYKTEQPEPFVDERVRGGHRVFTTHLFGEATVFSADPEVNRQVLLGEGRLFESSYPTSISTLLGRRSLLLMRGALHRRMHALLSSTIASPTVIRHSLLPDIDRLIRRTLDSWEEEDEEDHPAPSSGTARRVLLQDQAKKITFELTVKQLMSVEPGEWTEGLRREYLRLIEGFFSIPIPFSFTTYGRALQARTKVAEAVRSVVRERKREMGIRKSSDESSTGSSSR
;
A
#
# COMPACT_ATOMS: atom_id res chain seq x y z
N GLY A 1 -18.74 -46.89 -4.70
CA GLY A 1 -17.58 -46.68 -5.59
C GLY A 1 -17.68 -45.28 -6.17
N GLY A 2 -16.63 -44.48 -6.05
CA GLY A 2 -16.54 -43.14 -6.60
C GLY A 2 -15.15 -42.59 -6.30
N GLY A 3 -14.22 -42.79 -7.24
CA GLY A 3 -12.81 -42.43 -7.08
C GLY A 3 -12.63 -40.93 -7.01
N GLY A 4 -12.15 -40.44 -5.86
CA GLY A 4 -11.68 -39.07 -5.68
C GLY A 4 -10.32 -38.87 -6.35
N GLY A 5 -10.31 -38.74 -7.68
CA GLY A 5 -9.17 -38.16 -8.38
C GLY A 5 -9.19 -36.65 -8.15
N GLY A 6 -8.31 -36.14 -7.28
CA GLY A 6 -8.21 -34.71 -6.98
C GLY A 6 -7.74 -33.92 -8.21
N GLY A 7 -8.68 -33.46 -9.03
CA GLY A 7 -8.42 -32.57 -10.16
C GLY A 7 -8.30 -31.12 -9.73
N LEU A 8 -7.59 -30.32 -10.53
CA LEU A 8 -7.59 -28.87 -10.37
C LEU A 8 -9.01 -28.31 -10.63
N PRO A 9 -9.39 -27.19 -9.98
CA PRO A 9 -10.61 -26.47 -10.33
C PRO A 9 -10.66 -26.14 -11.83
N PRO A 10 -11.86 -26.03 -12.43
CA PRO A 10 -11.98 -25.61 -13.83
C PRO A 10 -11.41 -24.21 -14.03
N GLY A 11 -10.93 -23.87 -15.22
CA GLY A 11 -10.53 -22.50 -15.51
C GLY A 11 -9.70 -22.36 -16.77
N ARG A 12 -9.18 -21.14 -17.00
CA ARG A 12 -8.43 -20.78 -18.21
C ARG A 12 -7.13 -20.07 -17.83
N LEU A 13 -6.01 -20.52 -18.40
CA LEU A 13 -4.70 -19.93 -18.13
C LEU A 13 -4.45 -18.63 -18.91
N GLY A 14 -5.29 -18.28 -19.88
CA GLY A 14 -5.16 -17.02 -20.63
C GLY A 14 -3.94 -16.99 -21.57
N LEU A 15 -3.37 -15.79 -21.77
CA LEU A 15 -2.22 -15.59 -22.67
C LEU A 15 -0.94 -16.25 -22.12
N PRO A 16 -0.01 -16.71 -22.97
CA PRO A 16 1.30 -17.18 -22.50
C PRO A 16 2.00 -16.10 -21.65
N LEU A 17 2.55 -16.49 -20.49
CA LEU A 17 3.26 -15.65 -19.50
C LEU A 17 2.41 -14.58 -18.79
N LEU A 18 1.50 -13.88 -19.49
CA LEU A 18 0.67 -12.82 -18.91
C LEU A 18 -0.63 -13.36 -18.30
N GLY A 19 -1.09 -14.50 -18.79
CA GLY A 19 -2.36 -15.08 -18.43
C GLY A 19 -3.52 -14.13 -18.60
N GLU A 20 -4.25 -13.89 -17.51
CA GLU A 20 -5.38 -12.96 -17.46
C GLU A 20 -5.05 -11.67 -16.69
N THR A 21 -3.77 -11.44 -16.39
CA THR A 21 -3.30 -10.29 -15.59
C THR A 21 -3.75 -8.95 -16.17
N LEU A 22 -3.77 -8.81 -17.49
CA LEU A 22 -4.19 -7.57 -18.15
C LEU A 22 -5.67 -7.26 -17.90
N GLN A 23 -6.53 -8.28 -17.95
CA GLN A 23 -7.96 -8.13 -17.68
C GLN A 23 -8.19 -7.72 -16.23
N LEU A 24 -7.47 -8.36 -15.30
CA LEU A 24 -7.54 -8.02 -13.88
C LEU A 24 -7.05 -6.58 -13.62
N VAL A 25 -5.88 -6.21 -14.15
CA VAL A 25 -5.30 -4.87 -13.99
C VAL A 25 -6.18 -3.80 -14.64
N SER A 26 -6.78 -4.08 -15.81
CA SER A 26 -7.69 -3.13 -16.46
C SER A 26 -8.95 -2.91 -15.65
N ALA A 27 -9.53 -3.97 -15.05
CA ALA A 27 -10.71 -3.84 -14.20
C ALA A 27 -10.43 -2.94 -13.00
N TYR A 28 -9.27 -3.08 -12.35
CA TYR A 28 -8.87 -2.19 -11.24
C TYR A 28 -8.65 -0.73 -11.63
N LYS A 29 -8.54 -0.41 -12.93
CA LYS A 29 -8.39 0.96 -13.44
C LYS A 29 -9.70 1.61 -13.86
N THR A 30 -10.82 0.90 -13.77
CA THR A 30 -12.15 1.45 -14.03
C THR A 30 -12.92 1.65 -12.73
N GLU A 31 -14.09 2.26 -12.82
CA GLU A 31 -15.02 2.41 -11.68
C GLU A 31 -15.64 1.07 -11.24
N GLN A 32 -15.39 -0.02 -11.98
CA GLN A 32 -15.92 -1.35 -11.72
C GLN A 32 -14.78 -2.39 -11.71
N PRO A 33 -14.16 -2.66 -10.54
CA PRO A 33 -13.09 -3.65 -10.44
C PRO A 33 -13.59 -5.10 -10.47
N GLU A 34 -14.89 -5.30 -10.25
CA GLU A 34 -15.54 -6.60 -10.04
C GLU A 34 -15.80 -7.47 -11.29
N PRO A 35 -15.87 -6.97 -12.56
CA PRO A 35 -16.25 -7.80 -13.71
C PRO A 35 -15.42 -9.07 -13.89
N PHE A 36 -14.12 -9.02 -13.58
CA PHE A 36 -13.23 -10.18 -13.67
C PHE A 36 -13.71 -11.35 -12.79
N VAL A 37 -14.18 -11.05 -11.58
CA VAL A 37 -14.64 -12.07 -10.63
C VAL A 37 -16.13 -12.34 -10.85
N ASP A 38 -16.94 -11.29 -11.01
CA ASP A 38 -18.39 -11.37 -11.07
C ASP A 38 -18.90 -12.22 -12.23
N GLU A 39 -18.30 -12.10 -13.42
CA GLU A 39 -18.72 -12.90 -14.57
C GLU A 39 -18.56 -14.39 -14.31
N ARG A 40 -17.47 -14.79 -13.65
CA ARG A 40 -17.18 -16.19 -13.31
C ARG A 40 -18.07 -16.69 -12.19
N VAL A 41 -18.32 -15.86 -11.17
CA VAL A 41 -19.24 -16.18 -10.09
C VAL A 41 -20.67 -16.33 -10.60
N ARG A 42 -21.15 -15.44 -11.49
CA ARG A 42 -22.45 -15.56 -12.16
C ARG A 42 -22.55 -16.84 -12.99
N GLY A 43 -21.45 -17.26 -13.61
CA GLY A 43 -21.32 -18.55 -14.31
C GLY A 43 -21.24 -19.78 -13.41
N GLY A 44 -21.32 -19.63 -12.07
CA GLY A 44 -21.24 -20.74 -11.12
C GLY A 44 -19.83 -21.17 -10.72
N HIS A 45 -18.79 -20.48 -11.19
CA HIS A 45 -17.39 -20.79 -10.90
C HIS A 45 -16.86 -19.93 -9.75
N ARG A 46 -17.09 -20.37 -8.51
CA ARG A 46 -16.59 -19.69 -7.30
C ARG A 46 -15.13 -20.01 -6.98
N VAL A 47 -14.61 -21.14 -7.47
CA VAL A 47 -13.20 -21.52 -7.39
C VAL A 47 -12.75 -21.93 -8.78
N PHE A 48 -11.68 -21.33 -9.29
CA PHE A 48 -11.20 -21.59 -10.65
C PHE A 48 -9.69 -21.41 -10.79
N THR A 49 -9.09 -22.08 -11.78
CA THR A 49 -7.68 -21.87 -12.15
C THR A 49 -7.53 -20.75 -13.15
N THR A 50 -6.52 -19.92 -12.96
CA THR A 50 -6.12 -18.86 -13.88
C THR A 50 -4.60 -18.70 -13.85
N HIS A 51 -4.07 -17.74 -14.60
CA HIS A 51 -2.67 -17.36 -14.53
C HIS A 51 -2.59 -15.84 -14.34
N LEU A 52 -2.04 -15.42 -13.20
CA LEU A 52 -2.00 -14.03 -12.79
C LEU A 52 -0.58 -13.67 -12.35
N PHE A 53 -0.10 -12.52 -12.79
CA PHE A 53 1.22 -11.98 -12.45
C PHE A 53 2.40 -12.93 -12.71
N GLY A 54 2.31 -13.77 -13.74
CA GLY A 54 3.37 -14.72 -14.08
C GLY A 54 3.22 -16.10 -13.42
N GLU A 55 2.19 -16.31 -12.60
CA GLU A 55 2.03 -17.51 -11.78
C GLU A 55 0.70 -18.22 -12.05
N ALA A 56 0.72 -19.55 -12.09
CA ALA A 56 -0.49 -20.36 -12.08
C ALA A 56 -1.20 -20.19 -10.72
N THR A 57 -2.47 -19.77 -10.77
CA THR A 57 -3.21 -19.29 -9.59
C THR A 57 -4.54 -20.02 -9.48
N VAL A 58 -4.86 -20.53 -8.28
CA VAL A 58 -6.24 -20.92 -7.93
C VAL A 58 -6.89 -19.70 -7.30
N PHE A 59 -7.90 -19.14 -7.98
CA PHE A 59 -8.67 -18.01 -7.50
C PHE A 59 -9.92 -18.51 -6.76
N SER A 60 -10.21 -17.91 -5.60
CA SER A 60 -11.37 -18.27 -4.78
C SER A 60 -12.21 -17.04 -4.43
N ALA A 61 -13.45 -17.05 -4.93
CA ALA A 61 -14.57 -16.23 -4.47
C ALA A 61 -15.53 -17.04 -3.57
N ASP A 62 -15.11 -18.22 -3.11
CA ASP A 62 -15.87 -19.06 -2.18
C ASP A 62 -15.52 -18.72 -0.72
N PRO A 63 -16.50 -18.29 0.10
CA PRO A 63 -16.24 -17.89 1.48
C PRO A 63 -15.67 -19.00 2.37
N GLU A 64 -16.07 -20.25 2.17
CA GLU A 64 -15.62 -21.36 3.02
C GLU A 64 -14.18 -21.75 2.66
N VAL A 65 -13.84 -21.78 1.37
CA VAL A 65 -12.45 -21.96 0.93
C VAL A 65 -11.58 -20.82 1.45
N ASN A 66 -12.03 -19.57 1.35
CA ASN A 66 -11.29 -18.41 1.86
C ASN A 66 -11.06 -18.49 3.36
N ARG A 67 -12.07 -18.93 4.13
CA ARG A 67 -11.93 -19.16 5.57
C ARG A 67 -10.86 -20.22 5.88
N GLN A 68 -10.84 -21.33 5.14
CA GLN A 68 -9.83 -22.38 5.32
C GLN A 68 -8.42 -21.91 4.96
N VAL A 69 -8.27 -21.10 3.90
CA VAL A 69 -7.00 -20.48 3.52
C VAL A 69 -6.49 -19.58 4.66
N LEU A 70 -7.33 -18.67 5.15
CA LEU A 70 -6.96 -17.72 6.21
C LEU A 70 -6.64 -18.41 7.55
N LEU A 71 -7.41 -19.43 7.94
CA LEU A 71 -7.14 -20.22 9.16
C LEU A 71 -5.94 -21.16 9.02
N GLY A 72 -5.54 -21.47 7.78
CA GLY A 72 -4.41 -22.33 7.46
C GLY A 72 -3.08 -21.60 7.28
N GLU A 73 -3.03 -20.28 7.44
CA GLU A 73 -1.81 -19.47 7.27
C GLU A 73 -0.68 -19.95 8.19
N GLY A 74 0.51 -20.14 7.63
CA GLY A 74 1.70 -20.65 8.33
C GLY A 74 1.74 -22.17 8.54
N ARG A 75 0.71 -22.92 8.10
CA ARG A 75 0.66 -24.39 8.14
C ARG A 75 0.37 -25.02 6.78
N LEU A 76 -0.72 -24.61 6.14
CA LEU A 76 -1.16 -25.11 4.82
C LEU A 76 -0.94 -24.07 3.72
N PHE A 77 -0.99 -22.79 4.08
CA PHE A 77 -0.82 -21.66 3.18
C PHE A 77 0.26 -20.73 3.70
N GLU A 78 0.88 -19.99 2.78
CA GLU A 78 1.72 -18.86 3.13
C GLU A 78 1.36 -17.63 2.30
N SER A 79 1.45 -16.47 2.94
CA SER A 79 1.40 -15.19 2.24
C SER A 79 2.52 -15.11 1.19
N SER A 80 2.10 -15.09 -0.07
CA SER A 80 2.96 -14.97 -1.23
C SER A 80 2.43 -13.86 -2.13
N TYR A 81 3.23 -12.82 -2.30
CA TYR A 81 2.90 -11.68 -3.16
C TYR A 81 3.77 -11.71 -4.41
N PRO A 82 3.23 -11.30 -5.58
CA PRO A 82 4.00 -11.14 -6.80
C PRO A 82 5.30 -10.35 -6.57
N THR A 83 6.37 -10.73 -7.26
CA THR A 83 7.69 -10.07 -7.17
C THR A 83 7.59 -8.56 -7.40
N SER A 84 6.68 -8.14 -8.28
CA SER A 84 6.39 -6.73 -8.56
C SER A 84 5.97 -5.94 -7.32
N ILE A 85 4.99 -6.47 -6.57
CA ILE A 85 4.45 -5.91 -5.33
C ILE A 85 5.50 -5.96 -4.23
N SER A 86 6.17 -7.11 -4.07
CA SER A 86 7.19 -7.27 -3.04
C SER A 86 8.38 -6.31 -3.21
N THR A 87 8.75 -5.99 -4.46
CA THR A 87 9.80 -5.02 -4.78
C THR A 87 9.40 -3.61 -4.38
N LEU A 88 8.16 -3.20 -4.66
CA LEU A 88 7.64 -1.88 -4.29
C LEU A 88 7.54 -1.71 -2.77
N LEU A 89 7.01 -2.71 -2.06
CA LEU A 89 6.94 -2.74 -0.60
C LEU A 89 8.33 -2.78 0.06
N GLY A 90 9.27 -3.46 -0.58
CA GLY A 90 10.60 -3.73 -0.04
C GLY A 90 10.65 -4.96 0.87
N ARG A 91 11.78 -5.66 0.84
CA ARG A 91 12.00 -6.96 1.52
C ARG A 91 11.80 -6.97 3.04
N ARG A 92 11.76 -5.80 3.68
CA ARG A 92 11.53 -5.63 5.12
C ARG A 92 10.13 -5.07 5.42
N SER A 93 9.20 -5.10 4.47
CA SER A 93 7.81 -4.76 4.72
C SER A 93 7.17 -5.80 5.65
N LEU A 94 6.33 -5.35 6.58
CA LEU A 94 5.60 -6.23 7.49
C LEU A 94 4.81 -7.30 6.73
N LEU A 95 4.23 -6.94 5.57
CA LEU A 95 3.46 -7.86 4.70
C LEU A 95 4.29 -9.03 4.16
N LEU A 96 5.61 -8.88 4.06
CA LEU A 96 6.52 -9.93 3.57
C LEU A 96 7.27 -10.63 4.70
N MET A 97 7.21 -10.10 5.92
CA MET A 97 7.86 -10.72 7.07
C MET A 97 7.15 -12.03 7.44
N ARG A 98 7.91 -12.96 8.00
CA ARG A 98 7.39 -14.28 8.41
C ARG A 98 7.76 -14.62 9.85
N GLY A 99 7.00 -15.55 10.43
CA GLY A 99 7.30 -16.18 11.72
C GLY A 99 7.44 -15.21 12.89
N ALA A 100 8.45 -15.44 13.74
CA ALA A 100 8.66 -14.68 14.96
C ALA A 100 8.95 -13.19 14.72
N LEU A 101 9.65 -12.85 13.63
CA LEU A 101 9.94 -11.46 13.29
C LEU A 101 8.66 -10.70 12.93
N HIS A 102 7.79 -11.29 12.11
CA HIS A 102 6.48 -10.70 11.80
C HIS A 102 5.68 -10.45 13.09
N ARG A 103 5.55 -11.45 13.97
CA ARG A 103 4.81 -11.32 15.24
C ARG A 103 5.35 -10.18 16.10
N ARG A 104 6.68 -10.08 16.23
CA ARG A 104 7.33 -9.03 17.01
C ARG A 104 7.05 -7.64 16.44
N MET A 105 7.25 -7.47 15.13
CA MET A 105 7.06 -6.17 14.48
C MET A 105 5.58 -5.74 14.46
N HIS A 106 4.66 -6.69 14.23
CA HIS A 106 3.24 -6.45 14.32
C HIS A 106 2.82 -6.03 15.73
N ALA A 107 3.28 -6.75 16.77
CA ALA A 107 2.98 -6.41 18.16
C ALA A 107 3.46 -5.01 18.54
N LEU A 108 4.67 -4.62 18.10
CA LEU A 108 5.19 -3.27 18.31
C LEU A 108 4.27 -2.22 17.68
N LEU A 109 3.92 -2.38 16.39
CA LEU A 109 3.02 -1.45 15.69
C LEU A 109 1.63 -1.36 16.32
N SER A 110 1.04 -2.50 16.70
CA SER A 110 -0.26 -2.53 17.38
C SER A 110 -0.21 -1.78 18.71
N SER A 111 0.87 -1.96 19.49
CA SER A 111 1.02 -1.27 20.78
C SER A 111 1.22 0.24 20.63
N THR A 112 1.90 0.69 19.58
CA THR A 112 2.25 2.11 19.39
C THR A 112 1.17 2.92 18.69
N ILE A 113 0.37 2.30 17.80
CA ILE A 113 -0.58 3.04 16.95
C ILE A 113 -2.04 2.68 17.29
N ALA A 114 -2.30 1.42 17.67
CA ALA A 114 -3.66 0.89 17.83
C ALA A 114 -4.04 0.65 19.30
N SER A 115 -3.26 1.13 20.27
CA SER A 115 -3.65 1.02 21.68
C SER A 115 -4.84 1.95 21.97
N PRO A 116 -5.80 1.54 22.83
CA PRO A 116 -6.96 2.37 23.16
C PRO A 116 -6.58 3.78 23.67
N THR A 117 -5.48 3.88 24.42
CA THR A 117 -4.96 5.14 24.92
C THR A 117 -4.48 6.05 23.80
N VAL A 118 -3.68 5.53 22.86
CA VAL A 118 -3.20 6.31 21.69
C VAL A 118 -4.38 6.73 20.81
N ILE A 119 -5.33 5.83 20.59
CA ILE A 119 -6.53 6.14 19.81
C ILE A 119 -7.29 7.30 20.45
N ARG A 120 -7.57 7.21 21.76
CA ARG A 120 -8.40 8.19 22.47
C ARG A 120 -7.72 9.55 22.59
N HIS A 121 -6.43 9.58 22.90
CA HIS A 121 -5.74 10.81 23.31
C HIS A 121 -4.87 11.44 22.21
N SER A 122 -4.54 10.71 21.14
CA SER A 122 -3.75 11.23 20.03
C SER A 122 -4.51 11.16 18.71
N LEU A 123 -4.97 9.97 18.32
CA LEU A 123 -5.53 9.75 16.99
C LEU A 123 -6.85 10.51 16.78
N LEU A 124 -7.81 10.37 17.70
CA LEU A 124 -9.12 11.02 17.56
C LEU A 124 -9.03 12.55 17.55
N PRO A 125 -8.27 13.21 18.46
CA PRO A 125 -8.03 14.65 18.36
C PRO A 125 -7.36 15.09 17.06
N ASP A 126 -6.36 14.33 16.56
CA ASP A 126 -5.71 14.64 15.29
C ASP A 126 -6.66 14.50 14.10
N ILE A 127 -7.57 13.50 14.12
CA ILE A 127 -8.61 13.34 13.11
C ILE A 127 -9.54 14.55 13.10
N ASP A 128 -10.10 14.94 14.25
CA ASP A 128 -11.03 16.09 14.34
C ASP A 128 -10.36 17.38 13.85
N ARG A 129 -9.12 17.64 14.32
CA ARG A 129 -8.33 18.80 13.92
C ARG A 129 -8.05 18.83 12.41
N LEU A 130 -7.62 17.72 11.81
CA LEU A 130 -7.31 17.65 10.38
C LEU A 130 -8.56 17.79 9.50
N ILE A 131 -9.67 17.17 9.91
CA ILE A 131 -10.94 17.29 9.18
C ILE A 131 -11.42 18.73 9.21
N ARG A 132 -11.50 19.37 10.39
CA ARG A 132 -11.91 20.78 10.51
C ARG A 132 -11.05 21.69 9.66
N ARG A 133 -9.72 21.63 9.82
CA ARG A 133 -8.77 22.42 9.01
C ARG A 133 -8.98 22.22 7.51
N THR A 134 -9.29 21.01 7.06
CA THR A 134 -9.53 20.74 5.64
C THR A 134 -10.86 21.32 5.17
N LEU A 135 -11.90 21.26 6.00
CA LEU A 135 -13.20 21.87 5.68
C LEU A 135 -13.10 23.41 5.65
N ASP A 136 -12.42 24.00 6.62
CA ASP A 136 -12.20 25.45 6.71
C ASP A 136 -11.43 25.95 5.46
N SER A 137 -10.43 25.20 5.00
CA SER A 137 -9.68 25.56 3.79
C SER A 137 -10.48 25.45 2.50
N TRP A 138 -11.70 24.91 2.52
CA TRP A 138 -12.58 24.95 1.36
C TRP A 138 -13.36 26.26 1.25
N GLU A 139 -13.37 27.06 2.32
CA GLU A 139 -14.06 28.36 2.40
C GLU A 139 -13.12 29.55 2.12
N GLU A 140 -11.80 29.40 2.33
CA GLU A 140 -10.84 30.52 2.35
C GLU A 140 -10.19 30.89 0.98
N GLU A 141 -10.24 30.03 -0.05
CA GLU A 141 -9.50 30.25 -1.33
C GLU A 141 -10.23 31.15 -2.36
N ASP A 142 -11.26 31.89 -1.95
CA ASP A 142 -12.07 32.76 -2.83
C ASP A 142 -11.58 34.22 -2.92
N GLU A 143 -10.53 34.61 -2.18
CA GLU A 143 -9.98 35.96 -2.20
C GLU A 143 -8.48 35.94 -2.48
N GLU A 144 -8.06 36.31 -3.70
CA GLU A 144 -6.94 37.26 -3.86
C GLU A 144 -6.64 37.71 -5.31
N ASP A 145 -7.12 37.06 -6.39
CA ASP A 145 -6.71 37.51 -7.75
C ASP A 145 -7.75 37.43 -8.90
N HIS A 146 -9.00 37.06 -8.63
CA HIS A 146 -10.06 37.09 -9.66
C HIS A 146 -11.37 37.68 -9.12
N PRO A 147 -11.96 38.69 -9.78
CA PRO A 147 -13.25 39.24 -9.35
C PRO A 147 -14.28 38.11 -9.36
N ALA A 148 -15.00 38.00 -8.24
CA ALA A 148 -16.03 37.00 -8.00
C ALA A 148 -16.87 36.75 -9.25
N PRO A 149 -17.03 35.50 -9.73
CA PRO A 149 -18.04 35.22 -10.73
C PRO A 149 -19.38 35.70 -10.15
N SER A 150 -20.08 36.56 -10.89
CA SER A 150 -21.38 37.18 -10.55
C SER A 150 -22.54 36.19 -10.45
N SER A 151 -22.25 34.94 -10.10
CA SER A 151 -23.14 33.80 -9.99
C SER A 151 -22.56 32.92 -8.90
N GLY A 152 -23.29 32.72 -7.80
CA GLY A 152 -22.91 31.94 -6.61
C GLY A 152 -22.52 30.50 -6.91
N THR A 153 -21.35 30.32 -7.52
CA THR A 153 -20.86 29.05 -8.02
C THR A 153 -20.03 28.43 -6.92
N ALA A 154 -20.65 27.51 -6.16
CA ALA A 154 -19.96 26.76 -5.11
C ALA A 154 -18.67 26.12 -5.64
N ARG A 155 -17.58 26.24 -4.87
CA ARG A 155 -16.28 25.64 -5.18
C ARG A 155 -16.41 24.14 -5.44
N ARG A 156 -15.85 23.68 -6.56
CA ARG A 156 -15.82 22.25 -6.87
C ARG A 156 -14.73 21.55 -6.06
N VAL A 157 -15.13 20.69 -5.13
CA VAL A 157 -14.20 19.88 -4.33
C VAL A 157 -14.17 18.44 -4.84
N LEU A 158 -12.97 17.93 -5.14
CA LEU A 158 -12.77 16.52 -5.48
C LEU A 158 -12.60 15.69 -4.20
N LEU A 159 -13.72 15.16 -3.68
CA LEU A 159 -13.75 14.45 -2.40
C LEU A 159 -12.75 13.29 -2.29
N GLN A 160 -12.50 12.56 -3.39
CA GLN A 160 -11.53 11.46 -3.37
C GLN A 160 -10.09 11.96 -3.13
N ASP A 161 -9.70 13.09 -3.73
CA ASP A 161 -8.37 13.66 -3.50
C ASP A 161 -8.25 14.20 -2.07
N GLN A 162 -9.31 14.85 -1.57
CA GLN A 162 -9.35 15.32 -0.18
C GLN A 162 -9.27 14.16 0.83
N ALA A 163 -10.01 13.07 0.62
CA ALA A 163 -9.93 11.89 1.46
C ALA A 163 -8.52 11.26 1.46
N LYS A 164 -7.87 11.17 0.29
CA LYS A 164 -6.47 10.72 0.17
C LYS A 164 -5.51 11.65 0.90
N LYS A 165 -5.72 12.97 0.81
CA LYS A 165 -4.91 13.99 1.50
C LYS A 165 -5.02 13.86 3.01
N ILE A 166 -6.25 13.90 3.55
CA ILE A 166 -6.52 13.81 4.99
C ILE A 166 -5.91 12.52 5.58
N THR A 167 -6.15 11.37 4.95
CA THR A 167 -5.65 10.08 5.44
C THR A 167 -4.13 9.97 5.37
N PHE A 168 -3.51 10.53 4.33
CA PHE A 168 -2.06 10.59 4.20
C PHE A 168 -1.43 11.49 5.27
N GLU A 169 -1.95 12.71 5.43
CA GLU A 169 -1.47 13.67 6.42
C GLU A 169 -1.63 13.14 7.85
N LEU A 170 -2.77 12.52 8.16
CA LEU A 170 -2.98 11.84 9.44
C LEU A 170 -1.93 10.75 9.66
N THR A 171 -1.67 9.91 8.66
CA THR A 171 -0.66 8.83 8.75
C THR A 171 0.73 9.40 9.01
N VAL A 172 1.11 10.46 8.29
CA VAL A 172 2.40 11.15 8.47
C VAL A 172 2.51 11.77 9.86
N LYS A 173 1.43 12.41 10.35
CA LYS A 173 1.37 12.96 11.70
C LYS A 173 1.54 11.87 12.75
N GLN A 174 0.82 10.76 12.64
CA GLN A 174 0.92 9.66 13.62
C GLN A 174 2.28 8.97 13.63
N LEU A 175 2.86 8.69 12.45
CA LEU A 175 4.08 7.91 12.34
C LEU A 175 5.36 8.73 12.49
N MET A 176 5.33 9.99 12.07
CA MET A 176 6.52 10.84 11.96
C MET A 176 6.41 12.12 12.80
N SER A 177 5.25 12.42 13.38
CA SER A 177 4.97 13.66 14.12
C SER A 177 5.12 14.94 13.29
N VAL A 178 4.99 14.85 11.97
CA VAL A 178 5.10 15.99 11.05
C VAL A 178 3.71 16.56 10.76
N GLU A 179 3.58 17.89 10.81
CA GLU A 179 2.34 18.60 10.50
C GLU A 179 2.13 18.79 8.99
N PRO A 180 0.87 18.94 8.53
CA PRO A 180 0.58 19.23 7.12
C PRO A 180 1.23 20.51 6.62
N GLY A 181 1.87 20.44 5.46
CA GLY A 181 2.46 21.55 4.74
C GLY A 181 3.06 21.13 3.38
N GLU A 182 3.90 21.97 2.79
CA GLU A 182 4.47 21.71 1.46
C GLU A 182 5.28 20.41 1.39
N TRP A 183 6.04 20.10 2.45
CA TRP A 183 6.83 18.87 2.50
C TRP A 183 5.96 17.61 2.52
N THR A 184 4.90 17.59 3.32
CA THR A 184 3.99 16.44 3.38
C THR A 184 3.24 16.26 2.07
N GLU A 185 2.85 17.36 1.42
CA GLU A 185 2.20 17.35 0.12
C GLU A 185 3.16 16.86 -0.99
N GLY A 186 4.43 17.26 -0.95
CA GLY A 186 5.48 16.72 -1.81
C GLY A 186 5.66 15.20 -1.63
N LEU A 187 5.68 14.73 -0.38
CA LEU A 187 5.77 13.31 -0.06
C LEU A 187 4.51 12.54 -0.52
N ARG A 188 3.32 13.12 -0.37
CA ARG A 188 2.04 12.53 -0.81
C ARG A 188 2.05 12.26 -2.30
N ARG A 189 2.51 13.22 -3.11
CA ARG A 189 2.60 13.04 -4.57
C ARG A 189 3.50 11.87 -4.96
N GLU A 190 4.67 11.74 -4.32
CA GLU A 190 5.55 10.59 -4.58
C GLU A 190 4.95 9.28 -4.06
N TYR A 191 4.27 9.31 -2.91
CA TYR A 191 3.55 8.15 -2.38
C TYR A 191 2.43 7.68 -3.33
N LEU A 192 1.63 8.58 -3.89
CA LEU A 192 0.58 8.21 -4.83
C LEU A 192 1.16 7.60 -6.12
N ARG A 193 2.27 8.13 -6.65
CA ARG A 193 2.99 7.52 -7.78
C ARG A 193 3.52 6.12 -7.46
N LEU A 194 3.96 5.89 -6.23
CA LEU A 194 4.33 4.56 -5.76
C LEU A 194 3.11 3.61 -5.76
N ILE A 195 1.97 4.06 -5.24
CA ILE A 195 0.73 3.26 -5.19
C ILE A 195 0.23 2.88 -6.59
N GLU A 196 0.34 3.76 -7.58
CA GLU A 196 0.00 3.43 -8.98
C GLU A 196 0.79 2.23 -9.52
N GLY A 197 2.01 2.01 -9.03
CA GLY A 197 2.86 0.89 -9.42
C GLY A 197 2.30 -0.49 -9.02
N PHE A 198 1.52 -0.57 -7.93
CA PHE A 198 0.97 -1.83 -7.43
C PHE A 198 -0.04 -2.47 -8.40
N PHE A 199 -0.76 -1.64 -9.17
CA PHE A 199 -1.78 -2.06 -10.12
C PHE A 199 -1.31 -1.83 -11.56
N SER A 200 -0.06 -2.17 -11.86
CA SER A 200 0.54 -1.98 -13.17
C SER A 200 1.30 -3.22 -13.64
N ILE A 201 1.56 -3.30 -14.96
CA ILE A 201 2.40 -4.35 -15.53
C ILE A 201 3.84 -4.09 -15.08
N PRO A 202 4.55 -5.08 -14.51
CA PRO A 202 5.84 -4.87 -13.87
C PRO A 202 7.01 -4.75 -14.85
N ILE A 203 7.00 -3.68 -15.64
CA ILE A 203 8.03 -3.38 -16.64
C ILE A 203 8.96 -2.30 -16.05
N PRO A 204 10.25 -2.57 -15.79
CA PRO A 204 11.11 -1.66 -15.04
C PRO A 204 11.75 -0.55 -15.88
N PHE A 205 11.01 0.06 -16.83
CA PHE A 205 11.51 1.19 -17.62
C PHE A 205 10.98 2.52 -17.09
N SER A 206 11.81 3.56 -17.06
CA SER A 206 11.49 4.87 -16.47
C SER A 206 10.23 5.56 -17.02
N PHE A 207 9.86 5.30 -18.28
CA PHE A 207 8.66 5.85 -18.90
C PHE A 207 7.37 5.07 -18.59
N THR A 208 7.46 3.90 -17.95
CA THR A 208 6.31 3.08 -17.56
C THR A 208 5.82 3.44 -16.16
N THR A 209 4.56 3.10 -15.84
CA THR A 209 4.00 3.29 -14.49
C THR A 209 4.84 2.58 -13.43
N TYR A 210 5.25 1.33 -13.68
CA TYR A 210 6.04 0.57 -12.72
C TYR A 210 7.44 1.16 -12.52
N GLY A 211 8.14 1.56 -13.59
CA GLY A 211 9.44 2.22 -13.47
C GLY A 211 9.38 3.57 -12.75
N ARG A 212 8.34 4.39 -12.97
CA ARG A 212 8.12 5.61 -12.18
C ARG A 212 7.85 5.30 -10.71
N ALA A 213 7.09 4.25 -10.41
CA ALA A 213 6.84 3.81 -9.04
C ALA A 213 8.12 3.36 -8.32
N LEU A 214 9.05 2.69 -9.03
CA LEU A 214 10.37 2.34 -8.48
C LEU A 214 11.20 3.58 -8.11
N GLN A 215 11.14 4.64 -8.91
CA GLN A 215 11.80 5.90 -8.59
C GLN A 215 11.13 6.60 -7.41
N ALA A 216 9.80 6.67 -7.41
CA ALA A 216 9.01 7.27 -6.33
C ALA A 216 9.25 6.55 -4.99
N ARG A 217 9.36 5.22 -4.99
CA ARG A 217 9.76 4.42 -3.83
C ARG A 217 11.07 4.90 -3.21
N THR A 218 12.08 5.15 -4.04
CA THR A 218 13.39 5.62 -3.57
C THR A 218 13.27 6.98 -2.90
N LYS A 219 12.54 7.92 -3.51
CA LYS A 219 12.28 9.25 -2.95
C LYS A 219 11.52 9.20 -1.61
N VAL A 220 10.46 8.38 -1.54
CA VAL A 220 9.69 8.17 -0.30
C VAL A 220 10.60 7.60 0.79
N ALA A 221 11.42 6.59 0.48
CA ALA A 221 12.34 6.00 1.44
C ALA A 221 13.40 7.00 1.93
N GLU A 222 13.90 7.88 1.06
CA GLU A 222 14.85 8.94 1.42
C GLU A 222 14.21 9.99 2.34
N ALA A 223 12.99 10.42 2.04
CA ALA A 223 12.24 11.36 2.88
C ALA A 223 11.96 10.79 4.28
N VAL A 224 11.59 9.51 4.39
CA VAL A 224 11.42 8.87 5.71
C VAL A 224 12.76 8.74 6.44
N ARG A 225 13.84 8.40 5.73
CA ARG A 225 15.18 8.30 6.33
C ARG A 225 15.70 9.65 6.83
N SER A 226 15.36 10.77 6.18
CA SER A 226 15.77 12.09 6.65
C SER A 226 15.13 12.41 8.00
N VAL A 227 13.83 12.16 8.16
CA VAL A 227 13.12 12.33 9.44
C VAL A 227 13.75 11.47 10.54
N VAL A 228 14.03 10.19 10.27
CA VAL A 228 14.67 9.30 11.25
C VAL A 228 16.06 9.79 11.64
N ARG A 229 16.85 10.27 10.68
CA ARG A 229 18.20 10.78 10.93
C ARG A 229 18.18 12.04 11.78
N GLU A 230 17.26 12.96 11.51
CA GLU A 230 17.05 14.17 12.31
C GLU A 230 16.67 13.81 13.76
N ARG A 231 15.67 12.94 13.93
CA ARG A 231 15.25 12.49 15.26
C ARG A 231 16.37 11.83 16.06
N LYS A 232 17.22 11.03 15.41
CA LYS A 232 18.41 10.43 16.06
C LYS A 232 19.41 11.47 16.53
N ARG A 233 19.59 12.57 15.78
CA ARG A 233 20.49 13.67 16.17
C ARG A 233 19.95 14.41 17.37
N GLU A 234 18.64 14.69 17.41
CA GLU A 234 17.96 15.32 18.55
C GLU A 234 18.07 14.49 19.83
N MET A 235 17.92 13.17 19.73
CA MET A 235 18.08 12.25 20.86
C MET A 235 19.54 11.99 21.26
N GLY A 236 20.53 12.61 20.61
CA GLY A 236 21.94 12.38 20.91
C GLY A 236 22.44 10.97 20.58
N ILE A 237 21.68 10.17 19.83
CA ILE A 237 22.07 8.82 19.41
C ILE A 237 23.13 8.95 18.30
N ARG A 238 24.40 9.01 18.71
CA ARG A 238 25.55 8.93 17.79
C ARG A 238 25.61 7.54 17.17
N LYS A 239 25.99 7.45 15.89
CA LYS A 239 26.38 6.18 15.25
C LYS A 239 27.46 5.54 16.14
N SER A 240 27.20 4.37 16.72
CA SER A 240 28.29 3.50 17.15
C SER A 240 29.09 3.18 15.90
N SER A 241 30.34 3.60 15.86
CA SER A 241 31.28 3.28 14.80
C SER A 241 31.33 1.75 14.64
N ASP A 242 31.10 1.27 13.42
CA ASP A 242 31.58 -0.04 13.00
C ASP A 242 33.11 0.02 12.98
N GLU A 243 33.73 -0.26 14.12
CA GLU A 243 35.14 -0.63 14.23
C GLU A 243 35.23 -1.91 15.06
N SER A 244 35.31 -3.05 14.39
CA SER A 244 36.29 -4.09 14.73
C SER A 244 36.38 -5.16 13.65
N SER A 245 37.61 -5.25 13.13
CA SER A 245 38.24 -6.38 12.44
C SER A 245 37.87 -6.60 10.97
N THR A 246 38.80 -6.70 10.02
CA THR A 246 40.19 -7.17 10.14
C THR A 246 41.14 -6.36 9.26
N GLY A 247 42.10 -5.70 9.91
CA GLY A 247 43.40 -5.43 9.33
C GLY A 247 44.23 -6.71 9.23
N SER A 248 44.93 -6.84 8.12
CA SER A 248 46.30 -7.37 7.97
C SER A 248 46.79 -8.40 9.00
N SER A 249 47.04 -9.62 8.54
CA SER A 249 48.15 -10.41 9.08
C SER A 249 48.96 -10.98 7.92
N SER A 250 50.09 -10.32 7.65
CA SER A 250 51.24 -10.93 6.99
C SER A 250 52.05 -11.66 8.07
N ARG A 251 52.13 -12.99 7.96
CA ARG A 251 53.33 -13.83 8.17
C ARG A 251 52.95 -15.29 8.01
#